data_AF-A0A2U2B498-F1
#
_entry.id   AF-A0A2U2B498-F1
#
_cell.length_a   1.000
_cell.length_b   1.000
_cell.length_c   1.000
_cell.angle_alpha   90.00
_cell.angle_beta   90.00
_cell.angle_gamma   90.00
#
_symmetry.space_group_name_H-M   'P 1'
#
loop_
_entity.id
_entity.type
_entity.pdbx_description
1 polymer ?
#
loop_
_entity_poly.entity_id
_entity_poly.type
_entity_poly.pdbx_seq_one_letter_code
_entity_poly.pdbx_strand_id
1 'polypeptide(L)'
;MKNLYSFMLVFLFSAFLPVSVSSQDVSGTISGNVTWGPGTVNVVGNVSVSGNLTIAAGTTVSVSDQVMITVTSTGTITAQGIEGNEILFTAANASIGWEGIYFNGGPGDESASVFEYCTFEYGKKTGTGTFDSSGGVVYLDNHSNVAFSNCTFQNNEVQRYGGAFKAVESQVSISNCVFKNNSTTSSDGGGAIDIVNGEGNVLKIENSSFYNNYSHTGGALMAEGCSGLNIVGCIFANNEANFGGAITISQASNNISLYANTFANNKTLNSDATIRVDAIQYFNFINNIVSGFDADNAIEFDGAYADNLTFENCLIEGGLSSVLGLPASYVWTDMVDGTASFVAPSSASGLAGDGSTADWQLGDQSPAINGGKEDISGLNLETLDLAGNTRVQQGRIDIGALESNFVPTSVFNPGTDETFDVFLRRDENKILVKADNSFVRFSGILFDISGSIVSDKRSVLQQHQMTFETTGLRKGIYVVKILSESGKVLEISKIIIN
;
A
#
# COMPACT_ATOMS: atom_id res chain seq x y z
N MET A 1 4.34 49.47 48.33
CA MET A 1 4.16 48.56 47.17
C MET A 1 5.22 48.97 46.15
N LYS A 2 6.48 48.52 46.29
CA LYS A 2 6.99 47.20 45.90
C LYS A 2 6.61 46.82 44.47
N ASN A 3 7.62 46.95 43.61
CA ASN A 3 8.04 45.99 42.60
C ASN A 3 7.24 45.89 41.30
N LEU A 4 8.01 45.95 40.20
CA LEU A 4 8.05 44.94 39.13
C LEU A 4 7.53 45.33 37.73
N TYR A 5 8.02 46.41 37.09
CA TYR A 5 7.81 46.59 35.64
C TYR A 5 8.97 47.28 34.87
N SER A 6 10.23 46.94 35.16
CA SER A 6 11.34 47.50 34.34
C SER A 6 12.55 46.57 34.20
N PHE A 7 12.33 45.26 34.09
CA PHE A 7 13.36 44.29 33.72
C PHE A 7 12.73 43.10 32.98
N MET A 8 12.18 43.34 31.79
CA MET A 8 11.72 42.24 30.92
C MET A 8 11.66 42.69 29.46
N LEU A 9 12.79 43.15 28.90
CA LEU A 9 12.87 43.48 27.47
C LEU A 9 14.30 43.44 26.89
N VAL A 10 15.16 42.53 27.36
CA VAL A 10 16.49 42.28 26.77
C VAL A 10 16.87 40.78 26.68
N PHE A 11 15.93 39.84 26.87
CA PHE A 11 16.24 38.39 26.76
C PHE A 11 15.20 37.62 25.93
N LEU A 12 14.90 38.13 24.72
CA LEU A 12 14.09 37.37 23.76
C LEU A 12 14.40 37.74 22.31
N PHE A 13 15.69 37.89 21.96
CA PHE A 13 16.13 38.00 20.56
C PHE A 13 17.59 37.55 20.38
N SER A 14 17.99 36.46 21.03
CA SER A 14 19.32 35.85 20.85
C SER A 14 19.31 34.32 20.85
N ALA A 15 18.20 33.69 20.43
CA ALA A 15 18.11 32.23 20.24
C ALA A 15 17.59 31.83 18.83
N PHE A 16 17.67 32.74 17.86
CA PHE A 16 17.64 32.39 16.44
C PHE A 16 18.93 32.91 15.80
N LEU A 17 20.08 32.53 16.37
CA LEU A 17 21.23 32.33 15.49
C LEU A 17 20.85 31.10 14.65
N PRO A 18 20.92 31.15 13.31
CA PRO A 18 20.86 29.91 12.54
C PRO A 18 21.92 29.00 13.14
N VAL A 19 21.52 27.83 13.65
CA VAL A 19 22.48 26.77 13.93
C VAL A 19 23.22 26.60 12.62
N SER A 20 24.49 26.96 12.61
CA SER A 20 25.35 26.64 11.49
C SER A 20 25.29 25.13 11.37
N VAL A 21 24.57 24.62 10.39
CA VAL A 21 24.53 23.21 10.04
C VAL A 21 25.91 22.89 9.48
N SER A 22 26.88 22.71 10.36
CA SER A 22 28.15 22.13 9.97
C SER A 22 27.86 20.68 9.66
N SER A 23 28.18 20.24 8.45
CA SER A 23 28.12 18.84 8.12
C SER A 23 29.03 18.05 9.08
N GLN A 24 28.52 16.97 9.64
CA GLN A 24 29.28 16.08 10.52
C GLN A 24 29.83 14.92 9.69
N ASP A 25 31.15 14.80 9.58
CA ASP A 25 31.77 13.63 8.95
C ASP A 25 31.87 12.49 9.97
N VAL A 26 31.40 11.29 9.59
CA VAL A 26 31.39 10.09 10.45
C VAL A 26 31.95 8.87 9.72
N SER A 27 32.67 8.03 10.46
CA SER A 27 33.16 6.71 10.06
C SER A 27 33.59 5.91 11.31
N GLY A 28 33.83 4.61 11.17
CA GLY A 28 34.33 3.76 12.26
C GLY A 28 33.22 3.23 13.18
N THR A 29 33.56 2.94 14.44
CA THR A 29 32.66 2.21 15.35
C THR A 29 31.87 3.15 16.27
N ILE A 30 30.56 2.86 16.40
CA ILE A 30 29.64 3.43 17.39
C ILE A 30 29.35 2.32 18.42
N SER A 31 29.99 2.38 19.58
CA SER A 31 29.85 1.39 20.66
C SER A 31 29.03 1.88 21.86
N GLY A 32 28.63 3.14 21.87
CA GLY A 32 27.81 3.76 22.92
C GLY A 32 26.56 4.41 22.34
N ASN A 33 25.91 5.27 23.13
CA ASN A 33 24.77 6.04 22.67
C ASN A 33 25.28 7.26 21.88
N VAL A 34 24.96 7.31 20.59
CA VAL A 34 25.33 8.40 19.68
C VAL A 34 24.08 8.95 19.02
N THR A 35 24.04 10.27 18.85
CA THR A 35 22.98 10.94 18.11
C THR A 35 23.56 11.60 16.86
N TRP A 36 22.91 11.38 15.73
CA TRP A 36 23.18 12.05 14.46
C TRP A 36 22.12 13.11 14.19
N GLY A 37 22.58 14.26 13.69
CA GLY A 37 21.75 15.37 13.26
C GLY A 37 21.13 16.20 14.41
N PRO A 38 20.23 17.15 14.07
CA PRO A 38 19.67 17.41 12.73
C PRO A 38 20.67 18.01 11.74
N GLY A 39 20.30 18.09 10.46
CA GLY A 39 21.16 18.59 9.39
C GLY A 39 21.88 17.49 8.62
N THR A 40 23.01 17.81 7.96
CA THR A 40 23.73 16.82 7.14
C THR A 40 24.78 16.07 7.94
N VAL A 41 24.72 14.74 7.88
CA VAL A 41 25.76 13.82 8.37
C VAL A 41 26.38 13.13 7.16
N ASN A 42 27.66 13.39 6.91
CA ASN A 42 28.41 12.77 5.82
C ASN A 42 29.05 11.47 6.33
N VAL A 43 28.62 10.34 5.82
CA VAL A 43 29.26 9.05 6.11
C VAL A 43 30.42 8.88 5.13
N VAL A 44 31.63 9.21 5.56
CA VAL A 44 32.85 9.29 4.72
C VAL A 44 33.62 7.97 4.64
N GLY A 45 33.18 6.96 5.39
CA GLY A 45 33.72 5.61 5.39
C GLY A 45 32.82 4.68 6.20
N ASN A 46 33.07 3.38 6.14
CA ASN A 46 32.19 2.38 6.77
C ASN A 46 31.94 2.67 8.26
N VAL A 47 30.70 2.51 8.68
CA VAL A 47 30.27 2.68 10.06
C VAL A 47 29.82 1.33 10.60
N SER A 48 30.26 0.97 11.81
CA SER A 48 29.78 -0.21 12.54
C SER A 48 29.08 0.23 13.81
N VAL A 49 27.78 -0.05 13.92
CA VAL A 49 26.93 0.26 15.07
C VAL A 49 26.82 -0.99 15.93
N SER A 50 27.47 -0.96 17.10
CA SER A 50 27.39 -2.00 18.14
C SER A 50 26.79 -1.48 19.46
N GLY A 51 26.55 -0.17 19.55
CA GLY A 51 25.74 0.49 20.58
C GLY A 51 24.43 1.03 20.01
N ASN A 52 23.94 2.17 20.51
CA ASN A 52 22.66 2.75 20.08
C ASN A 52 22.88 4.01 19.24
N LEU A 53 22.40 4.02 18.01
CA LEU A 53 22.41 5.18 17.13
C LEU A 53 21.01 5.77 17.02
N THR A 54 20.83 7.01 17.49
CA THR A 54 19.61 7.79 17.28
C THR A 54 19.84 8.79 16.16
N ILE A 55 18.89 8.90 15.22
CA ILE A 55 18.94 9.86 14.12
C ILE A 55 17.76 10.81 14.26
N ALA A 56 18.05 12.10 14.41
CA ALA A 56 17.02 13.13 14.62
C ALA A 56 16.22 13.42 13.34
N ALA A 57 14.96 13.82 13.48
CA ALA A 57 14.13 14.28 12.36
C ALA A 57 14.80 15.41 11.55
N GLY A 58 14.60 15.44 10.24
CA GLY A 58 15.22 16.40 9.32
C GLY A 58 16.72 16.17 9.08
N THR A 59 17.25 15.01 9.45
CA THR A 59 18.65 14.65 9.16
C THR A 59 18.78 14.13 7.74
N THR A 60 19.78 14.63 7.01
CA THR A 60 20.26 14.00 5.77
C THR A 60 21.54 13.21 6.07
N VAL A 61 21.44 11.89 6.01
CA VAL A 61 22.57 10.97 6.04
C VAL A 61 23.07 10.79 4.60
N SER A 62 24.12 11.53 4.24
CA SER A 62 24.75 11.48 2.91
C SER A 62 25.93 10.52 2.94
N VAL A 63 25.82 9.39 2.24
CA VAL A 63 26.76 8.27 2.31
C VAL A 63 27.69 8.26 1.09
N SER A 64 29.00 8.18 1.33
CA SER A 64 29.98 8.16 0.24
C SER A 64 29.87 6.91 -0.63
N ASP A 65 30.45 6.99 -1.83
CA ASP A 65 30.45 5.93 -2.83
C ASP A 65 30.87 4.58 -2.23
N GLN A 66 29.99 3.58 -2.40
CA GLN A 66 30.21 2.21 -1.92
C GLN A 66 30.62 2.13 -0.43
N VAL A 67 30.02 2.98 0.41
CA VAL A 67 30.15 2.91 1.87
C VAL A 67 28.92 2.24 2.48
N MET A 68 29.16 1.43 3.52
CA MET A 68 28.15 0.67 4.26
C MET A 68 28.00 1.15 5.71
N ILE A 69 26.77 1.08 6.22
CA ILE A 69 26.49 1.12 7.66
C ILE A 69 26.14 -0.30 8.11
N THR A 70 26.94 -0.89 8.99
CA THR A 70 26.69 -2.22 9.56
C THR A 70 26.14 -2.10 10.97
N VAL A 71 24.97 -2.66 11.24
CA VAL A 71 24.40 -2.83 12.58
C VAL A 71 24.74 -4.26 13.03
N THR A 72 25.50 -4.39 14.12
CA THR A 72 25.84 -5.71 14.67
C THR A 72 24.72 -6.23 15.56
N SER A 73 24.81 -7.48 16.00
CA SER A 73 23.86 -8.17 16.89
C SER A 73 23.56 -7.54 18.26
N THR A 74 24.20 -6.43 18.58
CA THR A 74 24.00 -5.65 19.82
C THR A 74 23.70 -4.19 19.52
N GLY A 75 23.73 -3.81 18.24
CA GLY A 75 23.55 -2.46 17.77
C GLY A 75 22.08 -2.18 17.49
N THR A 76 21.68 -0.92 17.63
CA THR A 76 20.34 -0.48 17.25
C THR A 76 20.39 0.84 16.49
N ILE A 77 19.45 1.02 15.58
CA ILE A 77 19.16 2.32 14.97
C ILE A 77 17.73 2.73 15.33
N THR A 78 17.59 3.93 15.87
CA THR A 78 16.31 4.60 16.05
C THR A 78 16.30 5.87 15.20
N ALA A 79 15.64 5.82 14.05
CA ALA A 79 15.47 6.94 13.14
C ALA A 79 14.00 7.37 13.16
N GLN A 80 13.69 8.46 13.85
CA GLN A 80 12.32 8.94 14.03
C GLN A 80 12.18 10.30 13.37
N GLY A 81 11.89 10.28 12.06
CA GLY A 81 11.42 11.45 11.34
C GLY A 81 10.00 11.81 11.75
N ILE A 82 9.47 12.88 11.16
CA ILE A 82 8.06 13.25 11.25
C ILE A 82 7.59 13.73 9.87
N GLU A 83 6.28 13.71 9.65
CA GLU A 83 5.68 14.25 8.42
C GLU A 83 6.14 15.70 8.15
N GLY A 84 6.66 15.95 6.96
CA GLY A 84 7.20 17.25 6.53
C GLY A 84 8.60 17.58 7.07
N ASN A 85 9.21 16.68 7.86
CA ASN A 85 10.59 16.78 8.32
C ASN A 85 11.22 15.38 8.45
N GLU A 86 11.17 14.65 7.33
CA GLU A 86 11.62 13.28 7.18
C GLU A 86 13.15 13.16 7.36
N ILE A 87 13.62 11.95 7.65
CA ILE A 87 15.05 11.62 7.61
C ILE A 87 15.38 11.11 6.22
N LEU A 88 16.44 11.61 5.59
CA LEU A 88 16.89 11.18 4.27
C LEU A 88 18.20 10.38 4.36
N PHE A 89 18.20 9.14 3.92
CA PHE A 89 19.39 8.33 3.66
C PHE A 89 19.63 8.28 2.15
N THR A 90 20.76 8.84 1.70
CA THR A 90 21.04 9.02 0.27
C THR A 90 22.53 8.86 -0.05
N ALA A 91 22.83 8.52 -1.30
CA ALA A 91 24.20 8.52 -1.80
C ALA A 91 24.71 9.96 -1.99
N ALA A 92 25.97 10.21 -1.64
CA ALA A 92 26.66 11.43 -2.04
C ALA A 92 26.79 11.55 -3.58
N ASN A 93 26.82 10.41 -4.27
CA ASN A 93 26.78 10.30 -5.73
C ASN A 93 25.73 9.29 -6.16
N ALA A 94 24.56 9.76 -6.60
CA ALA A 94 23.45 8.90 -7.02
C ALA A 94 23.76 7.99 -8.23
N SER A 95 24.77 8.30 -9.04
CA SER A 95 25.18 7.44 -10.15
C SER A 95 25.96 6.21 -9.70
N ILE A 96 26.70 6.32 -8.60
CA ILE A 96 27.51 5.21 -8.05
C ILE A 96 26.77 4.51 -6.92
N GLY A 97 26.07 5.27 -6.08
CA GLY A 97 25.33 4.77 -4.93
C GLY A 97 26.17 4.33 -3.74
N TRP A 98 25.48 4.02 -2.66
CA TRP A 98 26.02 3.51 -1.40
C TRP A 98 25.62 2.03 -1.20
N GLU A 99 26.22 1.35 -0.22
CA GLU A 99 26.01 -0.10 0.00
C GLU A 99 24.87 -0.41 0.98
N GLY A 100 24.12 0.61 1.43
CA GLY A 100 22.98 0.43 2.31
C GLY A 100 23.34 0.24 3.79
N ILE A 101 22.32 -0.19 4.54
CA ILE A 101 22.38 -0.58 5.94
C ILE A 101 22.32 -2.10 6.01
N TYR A 102 23.37 -2.72 6.54
CA TYR A 102 23.45 -4.14 6.76
C TYR A 102 23.23 -4.47 8.23
N PHE A 103 22.20 -5.26 8.54
CA PHE A 103 21.91 -5.80 9.85
C PHE A 103 22.47 -7.22 9.96
N ASN A 104 23.46 -7.39 10.81
CA ASN A 104 24.16 -8.63 11.08
C ASN A 104 23.81 -9.11 12.49
N GLY A 105 22.62 -9.69 12.64
CA GLY A 105 22.07 -10.08 13.93
C GLY A 105 22.61 -11.43 14.42
N GLY A 106 22.74 -12.39 13.51
CA GLY A 106 23.04 -13.77 13.88
C GLY A 106 21.91 -14.44 14.70
N PRO A 107 21.96 -15.77 14.90
CA PRO A 107 20.83 -16.49 15.47
C PRO A 107 20.45 -16.01 16.88
N GLY A 108 19.18 -15.63 17.06
CA GLY A 108 18.62 -15.22 18.36
C GLY A 108 18.82 -13.76 18.73
N ASP A 109 19.16 -12.89 17.76
CA ASP A 109 19.14 -11.45 17.97
C ASP A 109 17.72 -10.90 18.12
N GLU A 110 17.53 -10.09 19.16
CA GLU A 110 16.28 -9.43 19.54
C GLU A 110 16.41 -7.90 19.51
N SER A 111 17.55 -7.36 19.09
CA SER A 111 17.84 -5.93 19.03
C SER A 111 16.84 -5.25 18.09
N ALA A 112 16.06 -4.31 18.61
CA ALA A 112 15.03 -3.64 17.83
C ALA A 112 15.57 -2.37 17.16
N SER A 113 15.36 -2.26 15.84
CA SER A 113 15.64 -1.03 15.09
C SER A 113 14.36 -0.50 14.45
N VAL A 114 14.16 0.80 14.52
CA VAL A 114 12.92 1.46 14.09
C VAL A 114 13.24 2.62 13.17
N PHE A 115 12.54 2.67 12.05
CA PHE A 115 12.59 3.72 11.05
C PHE A 115 11.18 4.26 10.81
N GLU A 116 11.00 5.53 11.12
CA GLU A 116 9.74 6.23 10.96
C GLU A 116 9.94 7.50 10.13
N TYR A 117 9.10 7.76 9.13
CA TYR A 117 9.21 8.93 8.24
C TYR A 117 10.63 9.09 7.67
N CYS A 118 11.15 8.01 7.09
CA CYS A 118 12.48 7.96 6.47
C CYS A 118 12.36 7.78 4.95
N THR A 119 13.26 8.41 4.19
CA THR A 119 13.46 8.14 2.76
C THR A 119 14.82 7.48 2.55
N PHE A 120 14.85 6.38 1.80
CA PHE A 120 16.05 5.66 1.40
C PHE A 120 16.17 5.64 -0.10
N GLU A 121 17.27 6.19 -0.62
CA GLU A 121 17.48 6.29 -2.06
C GLU A 121 18.92 6.07 -2.51
N TYR A 122 19.04 5.64 -3.76
CA TYR A 122 20.31 5.43 -4.46
C TYR A 122 21.25 4.42 -3.77
N GLY A 123 20.69 3.42 -3.08
CA GLY A 123 21.43 2.22 -2.72
C GLY A 123 21.75 1.41 -3.96
N LYS A 124 23.04 1.27 -4.28
CA LYS A 124 23.53 0.60 -5.50
C LYS A 124 24.76 -0.24 -5.22
N LYS A 125 24.57 -1.34 -4.51
CA LYS A 125 25.66 -2.25 -4.15
C LYS A 125 26.20 -2.94 -5.41
N THR A 126 27.50 -2.82 -5.67
CA THR A 126 28.13 -3.28 -6.93
C THR A 126 29.03 -4.51 -6.80
N GLY A 127 29.19 -5.08 -5.60
CA GLY A 127 30.09 -6.21 -5.42
C GLY A 127 29.55 -7.51 -5.99
N THR A 128 30.45 -8.49 -6.22
CA THR A 128 30.13 -9.71 -6.96
C THR A 128 29.69 -10.89 -6.07
N GLY A 129 29.79 -10.75 -4.75
CA GLY A 129 29.27 -11.74 -3.80
C GLY A 129 27.75 -11.67 -3.69
N THR A 130 27.09 -12.76 -3.29
CA THR A 130 25.64 -12.75 -3.01
C THR A 130 25.28 -11.71 -1.95
N PHE A 131 26.12 -11.57 -0.92
CA PHE A 131 26.01 -10.49 0.05
C PHE A 131 26.19 -9.12 -0.61
N ASP A 132 27.17 -8.99 -1.50
CA ASP A 132 27.59 -7.72 -2.09
C ASP A 132 26.73 -7.21 -3.25
N SER A 133 25.69 -7.95 -3.62
CA SER A 133 24.81 -7.66 -4.77
C SER A 133 23.31 -7.67 -4.40
N SER A 134 22.99 -7.53 -3.11
CA SER A 134 21.62 -7.64 -2.59
C SER A 134 21.26 -6.54 -1.60
N GLY A 135 19.96 -6.26 -1.47
CA GLY A 135 19.38 -5.40 -0.44
C GLY A 135 19.82 -3.95 -0.56
N GLY A 136 19.51 -3.31 -1.69
CA GLY A 136 20.14 -2.05 -2.12
C GLY A 136 20.35 -1.00 -1.03
N VAL A 137 19.37 -0.79 -0.16
CA VAL A 137 19.49 0.09 1.02
C VAL A 137 19.34 -0.62 2.35
N VAL A 138 18.72 -1.80 2.39
CA VAL A 138 18.57 -2.60 3.61
C VAL A 138 18.83 -4.08 3.30
N TYR A 139 19.70 -4.69 4.10
CA TYR A 139 19.87 -6.14 4.15
C TYR A 139 19.78 -6.60 5.62
N LEU A 140 18.75 -7.39 5.94
CA LEU A 140 18.66 -8.18 7.17
C LEU A 140 19.18 -9.61 6.99
N ASP A 141 20.19 -10.01 7.76
CA ASP A 141 20.66 -11.39 7.84
C ASP A 141 20.57 -11.88 9.29
N ASN A 142 19.69 -12.85 9.51
CA ASN A 142 19.43 -13.42 10.83
C ASN A 142 19.17 -12.31 11.88
N HIS A 143 18.36 -11.31 11.54
CA HIS A 143 18.08 -10.17 12.41
C HIS A 143 16.58 -9.92 12.48
N SER A 144 16.01 -10.05 13.68
CA SER A 144 14.59 -9.84 13.92
C SER A 144 14.30 -8.43 14.46
N ASN A 145 13.02 -8.08 14.60
CA ASN A 145 12.56 -6.85 15.26
C ASN A 145 12.97 -5.53 14.55
N VAL A 146 13.05 -5.54 13.22
CA VAL A 146 13.22 -4.30 12.43
C VAL A 146 11.87 -3.83 11.91
N ALA A 147 11.53 -2.56 12.15
CA ALA A 147 10.26 -1.97 11.75
C ALA A 147 10.46 -0.72 10.88
N PHE A 148 9.71 -0.65 9.79
CA PHE A 148 9.63 0.49 8.90
C PHE A 148 8.18 0.98 8.83
N SER A 149 7.96 2.23 9.18
CA SER A 149 6.65 2.87 9.13
C SER A 149 6.71 4.24 8.47
N ASN A 150 5.78 4.55 7.57
CA ASN A 150 5.77 5.84 6.85
C ASN A 150 7.08 6.11 6.09
N CYS A 151 7.74 5.06 5.58
CA CYS A 151 9.02 5.19 4.88
C CYS A 151 8.85 5.15 3.36
N THR A 152 9.78 5.79 2.65
CA THR A 152 9.88 5.70 1.19
C THR A 152 11.21 5.06 0.78
N PHE A 153 11.15 4.04 -0.07
CA PHE A 153 12.30 3.39 -0.69
C PHE A 153 12.23 3.66 -2.20
N GLN A 154 13.18 4.43 -2.72
CA GLN A 154 13.12 4.86 -4.12
C GLN A 154 14.45 4.81 -4.86
N ASN A 155 14.39 4.47 -6.15
CA ASN A 155 15.54 4.54 -7.06
C ASN A 155 16.75 3.72 -6.56
N ASN A 156 16.49 2.58 -5.92
CA ASN A 156 17.51 1.65 -5.46
C ASN A 156 17.66 0.53 -6.49
N GLU A 157 18.90 0.16 -6.79
CA GLU A 157 19.20 -0.77 -7.87
C GLU A 157 20.34 -1.68 -7.46
N VAL A 158 20.12 -3.00 -7.47
CA VAL A 158 21.19 -3.98 -7.25
C VAL A 158 21.23 -5.01 -8.35
N GLN A 159 22.30 -5.81 -8.38
CA GLN A 159 22.40 -6.86 -9.38
C GLN A 159 21.39 -7.99 -9.12
N ARG A 160 21.30 -8.51 -7.90
CA ARG A 160 20.58 -9.77 -7.64
C ARG A 160 19.28 -9.56 -6.91
N TYR A 161 19.32 -9.46 -5.58
CA TYR A 161 18.15 -9.73 -4.78
C TYR A 161 17.68 -8.49 -4.01
N GLY A 162 16.44 -8.05 -4.26
CA GLY A 162 15.82 -6.97 -3.52
C GLY A 162 16.41 -5.61 -3.86
N GLY A 163 15.86 -4.95 -4.87
CA GLY A 163 16.33 -3.62 -5.33
C GLY A 163 16.47 -2.61 -4.20
N ALA A 164 15.55 -2.61 -3.25
CA ALA A 164 15.65 -1.83 -2.02
C ALA A 164 16.04 -2.67 -0.81
N PHE A 165 15.43 -3.84 -0.66
CA PHE A 165 15.37 -4.54 0.61
C PHE A 165 15.56 -6.04 0.42
N LYS A 166 16.45 -6.64 1.23
CA LYS A 166 16.56 -8.09 1.37
C LYS A 166 16.44 -8.52 2.82
N ALA A 167 15.65 -9.56 3.08
CA ALA A 167 15.63 -10.25 4.37
C ALA A 167 15.90 -11.74 4.23
N VAL A 168 16.84 -12.23 5.03
CA VAL A 168 17.19 -13.65 5.13
C VAL A 168 17.00 -14.11 6.57
N GLU A 169 16.17 -15.14 6.78
CA GLU A 169 15.89 -15.71 8.11
C GLU A 169 15.56 -14.65 9.17
N SER A 170 14.78 -13.65 8.78
CA SER A 170 14.57 -12.40 9.54
C SER A 170 13.09 -12.05 9.67
N GLN A 171 12.74 -11.33 10.74
CA GLN A 171 11.41 -10.77 10.98
C GLN A 171 11.42 -9.26 10.74
N VAL A 172 10.57 -8.79 9.83
CA VAL A 172 10.41 -7.38 9.52
C VAL A 172 8.93 -7.01 9.44
N SER A 173 8.61 -5.84 9.98
CA SER A 173 7.29 -5.21 9.84
C SER A 173 7.41 -3.99 8.94
N ILE A 174 6.59 -3.96 7.89
CA ILE A 174 6.53 -2.86 6.92
C ILE A 174 5.10 -2.33 6.91
N SER A 175 4.90 -1.07 7.30
CA SER A 175 3.59 -0.44 7.28
C SER A 175 3.61 0.96 6.70
N ASN A 176 2.57 1.34 5.95
CA ASN A 176 2.44 2.70 5.42
C ASN A 176 3.67 3.14 4.59
N CYS A 177 4.31 2.19 3.90
CA CYS A 177 5.55 2.44 3.16
C CYS A 177 5.30 2.55 1.65
N VAL A 178 6.19 3.24 0.96
CA VAL A 178 6.19 3.36 -0.50
C VAL A 178 7.49 2.80 -1.06
N PHE A 179 7.40 1.82 -1.96
CA PHE A 179 8.51 1.28 -2.73
C PHE A 179 8.32 1.67 -4.19
N LYS A 180 9.16 2.55 -4.72
CA LYS A 180 9.03 3.00 -6.11
C LYS A 180 10.33 3.01 -6.91
N ASN A 181 10.26 2.60 -8.17
CA ASN A 181 11.42 2.60 -9.08
C ASN A 181 12.63 1.84 -8.49
N ASN A 182 12.38 0.79 -7.72
CA ASN A 182 13.45 -0.09 -7.26
C ASN A 182 13.62 -1.23 -8.26
N SER A 183 14.86 -1.65 -8.49
CA SER A 183 15.12 -2.65 -9.51
C SER A 183 16.24 -3.63 -9.18
N THR A 184 16.13 -4.81 -9.80
CA THR A 184 17.23 -5.76 -9.92
C THR A 184 17.58 -5.96 -11.39
N THR A 185 18.86 -6.14 -11.69
CA THR A 185 19.34 -6.27 -13.09
C THR A 185 19.65 -7.70 -13.52
N SER A 186 19.56 -8.68 -12.62
CA SER A 186 19.77 -10.12 -12.91
C SER A 186 18.53 -10.96 -12.58
N SER A 187 18.61 -12.27 -12.85
CA SER A 187 17.46 -13.15 -13.01
C SER A 187 16.67 -13.50 -11.74
N ASP A 188 17.22 -13.24 -10.55
CA ASP A 188 16.75 -13.87 -9.32
C ASP A 188 16.39 -12.82 -8.26
N GLY A 189 15.17 -12.85 -7.73
CA GLY A 189 14.71 -12.05 -6.58
C GLY A 189 13.80 -10.87 -6.92
N GLY A 190 13.13 -10.28 -5.92
CA GLY A 190 12.12 -9.25 -6.16
C GLY A 190 12.67 -7.85 -6.46
N GLY A 191 11.95 -7.07 -7.27
CA GLY A 191 12.40 -5.75 -7.74
C GLY A 191 12.53 -4.71 -6.64
N ALA A 192 11.64 -4.73 -5.64
CA ALA A 192 11.78 -3.93 -4.43
C ALA A 192 12.28 -4.77 -3.25
N ILE A 193 11.57 -5.87 -2.99
CA ILE A 193 11.75 -6.69 -1.79
C ILE A 193 12.06 -8.14 -2.20
N ASP A 194 13.14 -8.68 -1.67
CA ASP A 194 13.46 -10.11 -1.73
C ASP A 194 13.49 -10.71 -0.32
N ILE A 195 12.78 -11.82 -0.13
CA ILE A 195 12.67 -12.47 1.16
C ILE A 195 12.94 -13.94 1.00
N VAL A 196 13.88 -14.44 1.81
CA VAL A 196 14.25 -15.84 1.89
C VAL A 196 14.16 -16.25 3.35
N ASN A 197 13.08 -16.95 3.70
CA ASN A 197 12.85 -17.38 5.08
C ASN A 197 12.75 -18.91 5.16
N GLY A 198 12.91 -19.41 6.39
CA GLY A 198 12.54 -20.77 6.76
C GLY A 198 11.28 -20.79 7.63
N GLU A 199 10.90 -21.97 8.11
CA GLU A 199 9.77 -22.13 9.01
C GLU A 199 9.92 -21.28 10.29
N GLY A 200 8.88 -20.50 10.62
CA GLY A 200 8.76 -19.75 11.88
C GLY A 200 8.85 -18.22 11.77
N ASN A 201 9.30 -17.66 10.65
CA ASN A 201 9.41 -16.21 10.48
C ASN A 201 8.14 -15.62 9.84
N VAL A 202 7.50 -14.69 10.55
CA VAL A 202 6.32 -13.96 10.06
C VAL A 202 6.77 -12.68 9.36
N LEU A 203 6.30 -12.50 8.13
CA LEU A 203 6.43 -11.23 7.43
C LEU A 203 5.08 -10.54 7.36
N LYS A 204 5.06 -9.27 7.76
CA LYS A 204 3.88 -8.41 7.67
C LYS A 204 4.17 -7.20 6.79
N ILE A 205 3.40 -7.08 5.69
CA ILE A 205 3.39 -5.88 4.85
C ILE A 205 1.97 -5.33 4.84
N GLU A 206 1.80 -4.12 5.34
CA GLU A 206 0.48 -3.52 5.54
C GLU A 206 0.40 -2.13 4.95
N ASN A 207 -0.74 -1.81 4.34
CA ASN A 207 -1.07 -0.47 3.88
C ASN A 207 0.13 0.17 3.14
N SER A 208 0.76 -0.59 2.25
CA SER A 208 1.99 -0.17 1.58
C SER A 208 1.80 -0.19 0.07
N SER A 209 2.57 0.63 -0.63
CA SER A 209 2.43 0.79 -2.08
C SER A 209 3.72 0.47 -2.82
N PHE A 210 3.61 -0.30 -3.90
CA PHE A 210 4.69 -0.75 -4.75
C PHE A 210 4.44 -0.27 -6.17
N TYR A 211 5.22 0.69 -6.62
CA TYR A 211 5.06 1.32 -7.93
C TYR A 211 6.29 1.15 -8.80
N ASN A 212 6.10 0.74 -10.05
CA ASN A 212 7.17 0.81 -11.05
C ASN A 212 8.46 0.09 -10.64
N ASN A 213 8.35 -0.96 -9.83
CA ASN A 213 9.50 -1.79 -9.48
C ASN A 213 9.74 -2.82 -10.58
N TYR A 214 10.99 -3.19 -10.78
CA TYR A 214 11.41 -4.06 -11.87
C TYR A 214 12.32 -5.18 -11.40
N SER A 215 12.04 -6.40 -11.84
CA SER A 215 12.96 -7.53 -11.70
C SER A 215 12.79 -8.49 -12.87
N HIS A 216 13.61 -9.52 -12.95
CA HIS A 216 13.28 -10.69 -13.76
C HIS A 216 12.19 -11.57 -13.10
N THR A 217 12.13 -11.64 -11.76
CA THR A 217 11.15 -12.46 -11.04
C THR A 217 10.51 -11.65 -9.91
N GLY A 218 9.19 -11.56 -9.84
CA GLY A 218 8.49 -10.77 -8.82
C GLY A 218 8.77 -9.27 -8.98
N GLY A 219 8.03 -8.59 -9.87
CA GLY A 219 8.31 -7.20 -10.24
C GLY A 219 8.46 -6.26 -9.03
N ALA A 220 7.65 -6.46 -8.00
CA ALA A 220 7.82 -5.80 -6.70
C ALA A 220 8.44 -6.71 -5.64
N LEU A 221 7.90 -7.92 -5.48
CA LEU A 221 8.21 -8.77 -4.33
C LEU A 221 8.46 -10.22 -4.75
N MET A 222 9.53 -10.79 -4.22
CA MET A 222 9.75 -12.23 -4.22
C MET A 222 9.82 -12.75 -2.79
N ALA A 223 9.02 -13.76 -2.48
CA ALA A 223 9.01 -14.44 -1.20
C ALA A 223 9.28 -15.93 -1.38
N GLU A 224 10.33 -16.41 -0.73
CA GLU A 224 10.80 -17.79 -0.82
C GLU A 224 10.81 -18.43 0.58
N GLY A 225 10.30 -19.66 0.69
CA GLY A 225 10.35 -20.44 1.95
C GLY A 225 9.55 -19.84 3.11
N CYS A 226 8.64 -18.92 2.84
CA CYS A 226 7.95 -18.16 3.88
C CYS A 226 6.82 -18.96 4.51
N SER A 227 6.85 -19.14 5.84
CA SER A 227 5.71 -19.66 6.62
C SER A 227 5.01 -18.53 7.38
N GLY A 228 3.93 -17.97 6.83
CA GLY A 228 3.20 -16.86 7.45
C GLY A 228 3.41 -15.50 6.78
N LEU A 229 3.49 -15.45 5.45
CA LEU A 229 3.46 -14.20 4.70
C LEU A 229 2.06 -13.58 4.76
N ASN A 230 1.95 -12.38 5.32
CA ASN A 230 0.71 -11.62 5.39
C ASN A 230 0.87 -10.26 4.69
N ILE A 231 0.18 -10.07 3.56
CA ILE A 231 0.16 -8.82 2.80
C ILE A 231 -1.27 -8.28 2.80
N VAL A 232 -1.45 -7.10 3.38
CA VAL A 232 -2.77 -6.58 3.72
C VAL A 232 -2.91 -5.12 3.31
N GLY A 233 -3.99 -4.76 2.60
CA GLY A 233 -4.29 -3.35 2.31
C GLY A 233 -3.29 -2.69 1.36
N CYS A 234 -2.50 -3.46 0.61
CA CYS A 234 -1.40 -2.95 -0.21
C CYS A 234 -1.80 -2.70 -1.67
N ILE A 235 -1.12 -1.76 -2.32
CA ILE A 235 -1.24 -1.51 -3.75
C ILE A 235 0.04 -1.97 -4.45
N PHE A 236 -0.11 -2.81 -5.48
CA PHE A 236 0.96 -3.17 -6.40
C PHE A 236 0.57 -2.68 -7.78
N ALA A 237 1.17 -1.59 -8.24
CA ALA A 237 0.83 -1.02 -9.53
C ALA A 237 2.02 -0.77 -10.44
N ASN A 238 1.86 -1.03 -11.73
CA ASN A 238 2.89 -0.75 -12.74
C ASN A 238 4.23 -1.46 -12.49
N ASN A 239 4.26 -2.53 -11.69
CA ASN A 239 5.46 -3.34 -11.54
C ASN A 239 5.61 -4.24 -12.77
N GLU A 240 6.86 -4.57 -13.09
CA GLU A 240 7.17 -5.32 -14.31
C GLU A 240 8.19 -6.42 -14.01
N ALA A 241 7.94 -7.63 -14.50
CA ALA A 241 8.90 -8.72 -14.45
C ALA A 241 8.81 -9.66 -15.65
N ASN A 242 9.78 -10.58 -15.77
CA ASN A 242 9.65 -11.67 -16.73
C ASN A 242 8.65 -12.72 -16.23
N PHE A 243 8.66 -13.00 -14.91
CA PHE A 243 7.80 -13.96 -14.23
C PHE A 243 7.21 -13.32 -12.97
N GLY A 244 5.89 -13.45 -12.73
CA GLY A 244 5.23 -12.78 -11.60
C GLY A 244 5.31 -11.24 -11.67
N GLY A 245 4.48 -10.61 -12.50
CA GLY A 245 4.57 -9.18 -12.80
C GLY A 245 4.52 -8.25 -11.58
N ALA A 246 3.86 -8.67 -10.50
CA ALA A 246 3.86 -8.01 -9.20
C ALA A 246 4.60 -8.82 -8.13
N ILE A 247 4.13 -10.05 -7.89
CA ILE A 247 4.61 -10.90 -6.80
C ILE A 247 4.92 -12.29 -7.31
N THR A 248 6.03 -12.86 -6.84
CA THR A 248 6.31 -14.29 -6.91
C THR A 248 6.45 -14.86 -5.50
N ILE A 249 5.74 -15.95 -5.22
CA ILE A 249 5.83 -16.71 -3.98
C ILE A 249 6.32 -18.10 -4.34
N SER A 250 7.38 -18.60 -3.72
CA SER A 250 7.99 -19.89 -4.11
C SER A 250 8.47 -20.71 -2.91
N GLN A 251 8.84 -21.96 -3.20
CA GLN A 251 9.41 -22.95 -2.29
C GLN A 251 8.60 -23.21 -1.01
N ALA A 252 7.80 -24.28 -0.98
CA ALA A 252 7.08 -24.82 0.19
C ALA A 252 6.58 -23.75 1.18
N SER A 253 6.02 -22.68 0.65
CA SER A 253 5.57 -21.53 1.43
C SER A 253 4.21 -21.85 2.05
N ASN A 254 4.07 -21.63 3.34
CA ASN A 254 2.90 -22.08 4.11
C ASN A 254 2.18 -20.89 4.74
N ASN A 255 0.85 -20.99 4.86
CA ASN A 255 0.03 -19.98 5.52
C ASN A 255 0.19 -18.58 4.91
N ILE A 256 -0.03 -18.49 3.61
CA ILE A 256 0.04 -17.24 2.85
C ILE A 256 -1.33 -16.57 2.87
N SER A 257 -1.34 -15.29 3.22
CA SER A 257 -2.54 -14.48 3.31
C SER A 257 -2.37 -13.18 2.51
N LEU A 258 -3.19 -13.01 1.49
CA LEU A 258 -3.31 -11.77 0.73
C LEU A 258 -4.72 -11.22 0.96
N TYR A 259 -4.83 -10.12 1.70
CA TYR A 259 -6.11 -9.53 2.07
C TYR A 259 -6.27 -8.09 1.62
N ALA A 260 -7.39 -7.78 0.96
CA ALA A 260 -7.74 -6.41 0.61
C ALA A 260 -6.62 -5.66 -0.12
N ASN A 261 -5.93 -6.32 -1.05
CA ASN A 261 -4.88 -5.72 -1.86
C ASN A 261 -5.40 -5.33 -3.24
N THR A 262 -4.74 -4.39 -3.90
CA THR A 262 -5.00 -4.01 -5.29
C THR A 262 -3.77 -4.26 -6.16
N PHE A 263 -3.89 -5.19 -7.10
CA PHE A 263 -2.89 -5.47 -8.13
C PHE A 263 -3.38 -4.87 -9.46
N ALA A 264 -2.76 -3.77 -9.89
CA ALA A 264 -3.24 -3.01 -11.03
C ALA A 264 -2.13 -2.72 -12.06
N ASN A 265 -2.40 -2.90 -13.35
CA ASN A 265 -1.46 -2.50 -14.41
C ASN A 265 -0.04 -3.07 -14.29
N ASN A 266 0.14 -4.21 -13.62
CA ASN A 266 1.42 -4.90 -13.59
C ASN A 266 1.62 -5.70 -14.88
N LYS A 267 2.87 -5.95 -15.25
CA LYS A 267 3.22 -6.53 -16.55
C LYS A 267 4.14 -7.73 -16.44
N THR A 268 3.89 -8.77 -17.24
CA THR A 268 4.83 -9.87 -17.48
C THR A 268 5.38 -9.84 -18.90
N LEU A 269 6.66 -10.18 -19.08
CA LEU A 269 7.30 -10.18 -20.40
C LEU A 269 7.29 -11.55 -21.09
N ASN A 270 7.12 -12.66 -20.35
CA ASN A 270 7.23 -14.02 -20.87
C ASN A 270 5.93 -14.85 -20.78
N SER A 271 4.77 -14.22 -20.91
CA SER A 271 3.47 -14.95 -20.87
C SER A 271 3.26 -15.75 -19.57
N ASP A 272 3.58 -15.12 -18.44
CA ASP A 272 3.35 -15.61 -17.07
C ASP A 272 2.17 -14.82 -16.46
N ALA A 273 1.92 -14.92 -15.16
CA ALA A 273 0.88 -14.20 -14.43
C ALA A 273 1.37 -12.93 -13.71
N THR A 274 0.44 -12.02 -13.37
CA THR A 274 0.80 -10.91 -12.49
C THR A 274 1.14 -11.37 -11.06
N ILE A 275 0.53 -12.45 -10.58
CA ILE A 275 0.87 -13.09 -9.31
C ILE A 275 1.23 -14.55 -9.59
N ARG A 276 2.44 -14.94 -9.23
CA ARG A 276 2.92 -16.31 -9.38
C ARG A 276 3.08 -16.97 -8.02
N VAL A 277 2.58 -18.18 -7.88
CA VAL A 277 2.59 -18.93 -6.63
C VAL A 277 3.04 -20.37 -6.86
N ASP A 278 4.22 -20.70 -6.35
CA ASP A 278 4.86 -22.00 -6.54
C ASP A 278 4.92 -22.77 -5.21
N ALA A 279 4.45 -24.02 -5.20
CA ALA A 279 4.54 -24.96 -4.08
C ALA A 279 4.06 -24.40 -2.72
N ILE A 280 2.75 -24.45 -2.46
CA ILE A 280 2.13 -23.87 -1.26
C ILE A 280 1.23 -24.85 -0.50
N GLN A 281 1.18 -24.72 0.83
CA GLN A 281 0.25 -25.51 1.65
C GLN A 281 -1.11 -24.84 1.94
N TYR A 282 -1.10 -23.54 2.18
CA TYR A 282 -2.29 -22.77 2.55
C TYR A 282 -2.21 -21.39 1.92
N PHE A 283 -3.25 -21.00 1.19
CA PHE A 283 -3.30 -19.72 0.50
C PHE A 283 -4.70 -19.14 0.58
N ASN A 284 -4.81 -17.99 1.26
CA ASN A 284 -6.04 -17.24 1.37
C ASN A 284 -5.90 -15.96 0.56
N PHE A 285 -6.79 -15.80 -0.42
CA PHE A 285 -6.89 -14.65 -1.29
C PHE A 285 -8.28 -14.05 -1.10
N ILE A 286 -8.40 -13.09 -0.18
CA ILE A 286 -9.70 -12.56 0.24
C ILE A 286 -9.74 -11.05 0.00
N ASN A 287 -10.85 -10.57 -0.55
CA ASN A 287 -11.10 -9.14 -0.75
C ASN A 287 -10.11 -8.43 -1.70
N ASN A 288 -9.39 -9.13 -2.57
CA ASN A 288 -8.39 -8.50 -3.44
C ASN A 288 -8.94 -8.08 -4.82
N ILE A 289 -8.30 -7.09 -5.42
CA ILE A 289 -8.48 -6.69 -6.83
C ILE A 289 -7.28 -7.16 -7.64
N VAL A 290 -7.51 -7.77 -8.80
CA VAL A 290 -6.51 -7.99 -9.87
C VAL A 290 -7.10 -7.51 -11.20
N SER A 291 -6.58 -6.40 -11.75
CA SER A 291 -7.15 -5.77 -12.96
C SER A 291 -6.11 -4.98 -13.77
N GLY A 292 -6.33 -4.81 -15.07
CA GLY A 292 -5.49 -4.02 -15.98
C GLY A 292 -4.11 -4.60 -16.23
N PHE A 293 -3.86 -5.85 -15.82
CA PHE A 293 -2.58 -6.51 -16.00
C PHE A 293 -2.29 -6.78 -17.50
N ASP A 294 -1.02 -6.70 -17.87
CA ASP A 294 -0.52 -7.11 -19.18
C ASP A 294 0.28 -8.41 -18.99
N ALA A 295 -0.48 -9.49 -18.88
CA ALA A 295 -0.03 -10.84 -18.58
C ALA A 295 -1.04 -11.84 -19.17
N ASP A 296 -0.62 -13.09 -19.40
CA ASP A 296 -1.53 -14.13 -19.90
C ASP A 296 -2.58 -14.50 -18.84
N ASN A 297 -2.19 -14.42 -17.57
CA ASN A 297 -3.02 -14.80 -16.43
C ASN A 297 -2.97 -13.73 -15.33
N ALA A 298 -4.06 -13.62 -14.57
CA ALA A 298 -4.07 -12.86 -13.34
C ALA A 298 -3.20 -13.55 -12.28
N ILE A 299 -3.39 -14.86 -12.12
CA ILE A 299 -2.70 -15.66 -11.12
C ILE A 299 -2.30 -16.99 -11.75
N GLU A 300 -1.07 -17.43 -11.49
CA GLU A 300 -0.58 -18.74 -11.89
C GLU A 300 -0.09 -19.51 -10.67
N PHE A 301 -0.56 -20.75 -10.57
CA PHE A 301 -0.05 -21.74 -9.64
C PHE A 301 0.84 -22.71 -10.42
N ASP A 302 2.09 -22.91 -9.95
CA ASP A 302 3.04 -23.89 -10.52
C ASP A 302 3.54 -24.87 -9.43
N GLY A 303 3.53 -26.17 -9.70
CA GLY A 303 4.05 -27.20 -8.78
C GLY A 303 3.02 -27.99 -7.96
N ALA A 304 3.45 -28.56 -6.82
CA ALA A 304 2.62 -29.43 -5.99
C ALA A 304 1.85 -28.62 -4.93
N TYR A 305 0.52 -28.77 -4.91
CA TYR A 305 -0.39 -27.97 -4.09
C TYR A 305 -1.00 -28.75 -2.93
N ALA A 306 -1.60 -28.02 -2.01
CA ALA A 306 -2.20 -28.56 -0.81
C ALA A 306 -3.68 -28.21 -0.60
N ASP A 307 -4.16 -28.69 0.53
CA ASP A 307 -5.53 -29.07 0.84
C ASP A 307 -6.53 -27.92 1.02
N ASN A 308 -6.14 -26.64 0.93
CA ASN A 308 -7.03 -25.49 1.15
C ASN A 308 -6.56 -24.18 0.46
N LEU A 309 -6.98 -23.96 -0.79
CA LEU A 309 -6.94 -22.65 -1.46
C LEU A 309 -8.30 -21.95 -1.33
N THR A 310 -8.29 -20.70 -0.87
CA THR A 310 -9.52 -19.91 -0.71
C THR A 310 -9.46 -18.62 -1.51
N PHE A 311 -10.46 -18.42 -2.36
CA PHE A 311 -10.77 -17.17 -3.04
C PHE A 311 -12.17 -16.71 -2.58
N GLU A 312 -12.24 -15.56 -1.91
CA GLU A 312 -13.49 -15.03 -1.35
C GLU A 312 -13.56 -13.52 -1.57
N ASN A 313 -14.70 -13.00 -2.00
CA ASN A 313 -14.95 -11.55 -2.11
C ASN A 313 -13.94 -10.79 -3.00
N CYS A 314 -13.37 -11.41 -4.03
CA CYS A 314 -12.36 -10.75 -4.88
C CYS A 314 -12.93 -10.29 -6.21
N LEU A 315 -12.26 -9.31 -6.82
CA LEU A 315 -12.45 -8.92 -8.20
C LEU A 315 -11.21 -9.36 -8.99
N ILE A 316 -11.40 -10.26 -9.94
CA ILE A 316 -10.33 -10.73 -10.83
C ILE A 316 -10.81 -10.55 -12.25
N GLU A 317 -10.13 -9.69 -13.01
CA GLU A 317 -10.42 -9.48 -14.43
C GLU A 317 -10.16 -10.76 -15.23
N GLY A 318 -11.17 -11.22 -15.98
CA GLY A 318 -11.17 -12.53 -16.65
C GLY A 318 -11.61 -13.69 -15.75
N GLY A 319 -11.94 -13.41 -14.49
CA GLY A 319 -12.51 -14.34 -13.54
C GLY A 319 -11.67 -15.60 -13.36
N LEU A 320 -12.34 -16.76 -13.30
CA LEU A 320 -11.66 -18.04 -13.12
C LEU A 320 -10.77 -18.41 -14.32
N SER A 321 -11.07 -17.88 -15.52
CA SER A 321 -10.33 -18.22 -16.74
C SER A 321 -8.94 -17.61 -16.81
N SER A 322 -8.69 -16.54 -16.04
CA SER A 322 -7.38 -15.91 -15.90
C SER A 322 -6.58 -16.48 -14.71
N VAL A 323 -7.05 -17.56 -14.07
CA VAL A 323 -6.32 -18.26 -13.02
C VAL A 323 -5.85 -19.62 -13.53
N LEU A 324 -4.54 -19.76 -13.71
CA LEU A 324 -3.91 -20.98 -14.22
C LEU A 324 -3.44 -21.90 -13.10
N GLY A 325 -3.49 -23.20 -13.32
CA GLY A 325 -2.83 -24.19 -12.47
C GLY A 325 -3.53 -24.52 -11.15
N LEU A 326 -4.80 -24.12 -10.98
CA LEU A 326 -5.55 -24.42 -9.76
C LEU A 326 -5.56 -25.93 -9.41
N PRO A 327 -5.44 -26.28 -8.12
CA PRO A 327 -5.56 -27.66 -7.66
C PRO A 327 -6.98 -28.21 -7.83
N ALA A 328 -7.14 -29.51 -7.62
CA ALA A 328 -8.44 -30.18 -7.75
C ALA A 328 -9.48 -29.72 -6.69
N SER A 329 -9.05 -29.14 -5.58
CA SER A 329 -9.91 -28.65 -4.50
C SER A 329 -9.54 -27.22 -4.13
N TYR A 330 -10.52 -26.31 -4.22
CA TYR A 330 -10.40 -24.90 -3.84
C TYR A 330 -11.79 -24.35 -3.48
N VAL A 331 -11.80 -23.23 -2.77
CA VAL A 331 -13.00 -22.42 -2.51
C VAL A 331 -12.96 -21.19 -3.43
N TRP A 332 -14.07 -20.90 -4.10
CA TRP A 332 -14.23 -19.76 -5.00
C TRP A 332 -15.64 -19.18 -4.82
N THR A 333 -15.76 -18.14 -4.00
CA THR A 333 -17.04 -17.59 -3.56
C THR A 333 -17.08 -16.06 -3.63
N ASP A 334 -18.24 -15.50 -3.96
CA ASP A 334 -18.45 -14.05 -4.01
C ASP A 334 -17.44 -13.30 -4.90
N MET A 335 -17.19 -13.85 -6.08
CA MET A 335 -16.18 -13.35 -7.01
C MET A 335 -16.81 -12.43 -8.07
N VAL A 336 -16.14 -11.31 -8.34
CA VAL A 336 -16.50 -10.37 -9.40
C VAL A 336 -15.56 -10.58 -10.59
N ASP A 337 -16.14 -10.93 -11.74
CA ASP A 337 -15.41 -10.97 -13.01
C ASP A 337 -15.69 -9.67 -13.77
N GLY A 338 -14.69 -8.79 -13.81
CA GLY A 338 -14.79 -7.49 -14.46
C GLY A 338 -13.58 -6.62 -14.21
N THR A 339 -13.62 -5.41 -14.77
CA THR A 339 -12.58 -4.40 -14.56
C THR A 339 -12.84 -3.61 -13.28
N ALA A 340 -11.78 -3.27 -12.55
CA ALA A 340 -11.91 -2.54 -11.28
C ALA A 340 -12.48 -1.12 -11.43
N SER A 341 -12.35 -0.49 -12.61
CA SER A 341 -12.87 0.85 -12.90
C SER A 341 -12.38 1.93 -11.91
N PHE A 342 -11.06 2.13 -11.88
CA PHE A 342 -10.41 3.18 -11.07
C PHE A 342 -10.73 4.60 -11.60
N VAL A 343 -10.60 5.62 -10.74
CA VAL A 343 -10.86 7.03 -11.07
C VAL A 343 -9.95 7.53 -12.20
N ALA A 344 -8.63 7.33 -12.08
CA ALA A 344 -7.67 7.69 -13.11
C ALA A 344 -6.44 6.76 -13.04
N PRO A 345 -6.56 5.50 -13.52
CA PRO A 345 -5.44 4.57 -13.55
C PRO A 345 -4.34 5.08 -14.48
N SER A 346 -3.12 4.54 -14.32
CA SER A 346 -2.00 4.88 -15.20
C SER A 346 -2.33 4.54 -16.67
N SER A 347 -1.76 5.29 -17.62
CA SER A 347 -2.10 5.18 -19.04
C SER A 347 -1.59 3.92 -19.74
N ALA A 348 -0.74 3.14 -19.09
CA ALA A 348 -0.16 1.90 -19.60
C ALA A 348 0.24 0.97 -18.43
N SER A 349 0.41 -0.31 -18.73
CA SER A 349 0.93 -1.32 -17.80
C SER A 349 2.46 -1.27 -17.68
N GLY A 350 2.98 -1.87 -16.61
CA GLY A 350 4.42 -1.99 -16.34
C GLY A 350 5.12 -0.63 -16.28
N LEU A 351 6.40 -0.61 -16.67
CA LEU A 351 7.25 0.59 -16.61
C LEU A 351 6.89 1.65 -17.67
N ALA A 352 5.98 1.34 -18.61
CA ALA A 352 5.51 2.30 -19.60
C ALA A 352 4.48 3.29 -19.03
N GLY A 353 3.82 2.95 -17.93
CA GLY A 353 2.99 3.86 -17.14
C GLY A 353 3.67 4.23 -15.82
N ASP A 354 3.16 5.22 -15.10
CA ASP A 354 3.62 5.59 -13.76
C ASP A 354 2.49 5.36 -12.75
N GLY A 355 2.64 4.32 -11.93
CA GLY A 355 1.64 3.97 -10.93
C GLY A 355 1.64 4.89 -9.72
N SER A 356 2.73 5.62 -9.47
CA SER A 356 2.84 6.52 -8.32
C SER A 356 2.11 7.86 -8.51
N THR A 357 1.75 8.19 -9.76
CA THR A 357 1.00 9.41 -10.11
C THR A 357 -0.47 9.14 -10.48
N ALA A 358 -0.86 7.87 -10.56
CA ALA A 358 -2.22 7.46 -10.88
C ALA A 358 -3.15 7.53 -9.66
N ASP A 359 -4.45 7.72 -9.93
CA ASP A 359 -5.50 7.66 -8.91
C ASP A 359 -6.17 6.28 -8.94
N TRP A 360 -5.76 5.45 -8.00
CA TRP A 360 -6.25 4.08 -7.82
C TRP A 360 -7.52 3.99 -6.97
N GLN A 361 -8.12 5.12 -6.56
CA GLN A 361 -9.45 5.10 -5.92
C GLN A 361 -10.47 4.44 -6.86
N LEU A 362 -11.44 3.74 -6.29
CA LEU A 362 -12.55 3.18 -7.06
C LEU A 362 -13.44 4.29 -7.61
N GLY A 363 -13.72 4.25 -8.91
CA GLY A 363 -14.67 5.14 -9.57
C GLY A 363 -16.12 4.79 -9.21
N ASP A 364 -17.05 5.69 -9.51
CA ASP A 364 -18.47 5.57 -9.14
C ASP A 364 -19.25 4.44 -9.84
N GLN A 365 -18.61 3.77 -10.79
CA GLN A 365 -19.16 2.62 -11.52
C GLN A 365 -18.37 1.34 -11.22
N SER A 366 -17.48 1.38 -10.22
CA SER A 366 -16.69 0.22 -9.86
C SER A 366 -17.56 -0.87 -9.24
N PRO A 367 -17.49 -2.12 -9.74
CA PRO A 367 -18.20 -3.24 -9.13
C PRO A 367 -17.52 -3.74 -7.85
N ALA A 368 -16.34 -3.20 -7.50
CA ALA A 368 -15.65 -3.50 -6.24
C ALA A 368 -16.31 -2.82 -5.03
N ILE A 369 -17.12 -1.78 -5.26
CA ILE A 369 -17.74 -1.02 -4.17
C ILE A 369 -18.78 -1.89 -3.44
N ASN A 370 -18.65 -2.01 -2.12
CA ASN A 370 -19.39 -2.89 -1.20
C ASN A 370 -19.42 -4.37 -1.62
N GLY A 371 -18.53 -4.79 -2.55
CA GLY A 371 -18.41 -6.17 -2.99
C GLY A 371 -17.65 -7.05 -1.99
N GLY A 372 -17.02 -6.43 -1.00
CA GLY A 372 -16.17 -7.08 -0.04
C GLY A 372 -16.88 -7.76 1.12
N LYS A 373 -16.06 -8.21 2.08
CA LYS A 373 -16.51 -8.85 3.33
C LYS A 373 -17.35 -7.89 4.20
N GLU A 374 -18.15 -8.44 5.11
CA GLU A 374 -19.03 -7.65 5.99
C GLU A 374 -18.28 -6.85 7.06
N ASP A 375 -17.11 -7.32 7.45
CA ASP A 375 -16.24 -6.63 8.40
C ASP A 375 -14.77 -6.97 8.13
N ILE A 376 -13.89 -6.45 8.99
CA ILE A 376 -12.44 -6.69 8.94
C ILE A 376 -12.01 -7.93 9.76
N SER A 377 -12.95 -8.68 10.32
CA SER A 377 -12.65 -9.78 11.24
C SER A 377 -11.87 -10.88 10.52
N GLY A 378 -10.70 -11.23 11.07
CA GLY A 378 -9.80 -12.25 10.50
C GLY A 378 -8.96 -11.78 9.32
N LEU A 379 -9.08 -10.52 8.88
CA LEU A 379 -8.31 -9.96 7.76
C LEU A 379 -7.05 -9.19 8.19
N ASN A 380 -6.85 -9.00 9.50
CA ASN A 380 -5.74 -8.21 10.06
C ASN A 380 -5.66 -6.78 9.49
N LEU A 381 -6.78 -6.22 9.03
CA LEU A 381 -6.85 -4.85 8.53
C LEU A 381 -6.89 -3.84 9.68
N GLU A 382 -6.29 -2.68 9.46
CA GLU A 382 -6.52 -1.51 10.30
C GLU A 382 -7.93 -0.96 10.09
N THR A 383 -8.37 -0.07 10.98
CA THR A 383 -9.69 0.56 10.86
C THR A 383 -9.79 1.53 9.68
N LEU A 384 -8.64 2.00 9.20
CA LEU A 384 -8.53 2.91 8.06
C LEU A 384 -7.82 2.21 6.89
N ASP A 385 -8.15 2.60 5.66
CA ASP A 385 -7.41 2.24 4.46
C ASP A 385 -6.21 3.16 4.23
N LEU A 386 -5.50 2.95 3.12
CA LEU A 386 -4.32 3.72 2.74
C LEU A 386 -4.63 5.22 2.46
N ALA A 387 -5.86 5.54 2.08
CA ALA A 387 -6.32 6.91 1.86
C ALA A 387 -6.88 7.57 3.14
N GLY A 388 -6.85 6.87 4.28
CA GLY A 388 -7.38 7.33 5.55
C GLY A 388 -8.89 7.20 5.72
N ASN A 389 -9.59 6.49 4.82
CA ASN A 389 -11.02 6.23 4.93
C ASN A 389 -11.28 5.04 5.85
N THR A 390 -12.41 5.06 6.58
CA THR A 390 -12.81 3.90 7.40
C THR A 390 -13.12 2.69 6.51
N ARG A 391 -12.50 1.54 6.81
CA ARG A 391 -12.67 0.27 6.07
C ARG A 391 -14.12 -0.18 6.02
N VAL A 392 -14.79 -0.32 7.16
CA VAL A 392 -16.18 -0.77 7.18
C VAL A 392 -17.12 0.40 6.89
N GLN A 393 -17.71 0.39 5.70
CA GLN A 393 -18.65 1.39 5.23
C GLN A 393 -20.04 0.76 5.05
N GLN A 394 -21.02 1.25 5.81
CA GLN A 394 -22.40 0.72 5.80
C GLN A 394 -22.51 -0.81 6.02
N GLY A 395 -21.55 -1.40 6.74
CA GLY A 395 -21.57 -2.81 7.14
C GLY A 395 -20.91 -3.76 6.14
N ARG A 396 -20.12 -3.25 5.19
CA ARG A 396 -19.19 -4.00 4.34
C ARG A 396 -17.92 -3.20 4.10
N ILE A 397 -16.88 -3.87 3.61
CA ILE A 397 -15.70 -3.23 3.03
C ILE A 397 -15.81 -3.25 1.51
N ASP A 398 -15.20 -2.29 0.83
CA ASP A 398 -14.97 -2.39 -0.61
C ASP A 398 -13.91 -3.46 -0.91
N ILE A 399 -13.95 -4.04 -2.11
CA ILE A 399 -12.89 -4.96 -2.55
C ILE A 399 -11.61 -4.13 -2.82
N GLY A 400 -10.47 -4.59 -2.33
CA GLY A 400 -9.15 -4.01 -2.60
C GLY A 400 -8.59 -3.12 -1.49
N ALA A 401 -7.52 -2.40 -1.82
CA ALA A 401 -6.72 -1.63 -0.87
C ALA A 401 -7.35 -0.33 -0.41
N LEU A 402 -8.32 0.19 -1.17
CA LEU A 402 -8.87 1.53 -1.02
C LEU A 402 -10.39 1.46 -0.99
N GLU A 403 -10.97 2.07 0.03
CA GLU A 403 -12.40 2.32 0.07
C GLU A 403 -12.75 3.51 -0.82
N SER A 404 -13.86 3.36 -1.52
CA SER A 404 -14.42 4.36 -2.40
C SER A 404 -15.05 5.51 -1.60
N ASN A 405 -15.20 6.66 -2.27
CA ASN A 405 -15.99 7.78 -1.76
C ASN A 405 -17.51 7.59 -1.98
N PHE A 406 -17.89 6.52 -2.66
CA PHE A 406 -19.24 6.26 -3.11
C PHE A 406 -19.80 5.11 -2.28
N VAL A 407 -20.87 5.33 -1.53
CA VAL A 407 -21.56 4.19 -0.90
C VAL A 407 -22.88 3.94 -1.62
N PRO A 408 -23.00 2.86 -2.41
CA PRO A 408 -24.23 2.40 -3.02
C PRO A 408 -25.27 2.17 -1.93
N THR A 409 -26.49 2.57 -2.23
CA THR A 409 -27.59 2.57 -1.27
C THR A 409 -28.48 1.36 -1.54
N SER A 410 -29.16 0.82 -0.52
CA SER A 410 -30.00 -0.36 -0.78
C SER A 410 -31.23 0.07 -1.57
N VAL A 411 -31.35 -0.44 -2.81
CA VAL A 411 -32.37 -0.04 -3.77
C VAL A 411 -33.53 -1.03 -3.81
N PHE A 412 -34.75 -0.50 -3.88
CA PHE A 412 -35.94 -1.21 -4.28
C PHE A 412 -36.42 -0.67 -5.63
N ASN A 413 -36.26 -1.47 -6.69
CA ASN A 413 -36.79 -1.17 -8.00
C ASN A 413 -38.20 -1.81 -8.15
N PRO A 414 -39.27 -1.03 -8.36
CA PRO A 414 -40.63 -1.53 -8.57
C PRO A 414 -40.83 -2.25 -9.94
N GLY A 415 -39.76 -2.62 -10.63
CA GLY A 415 -39.80 -3.40 -11.88
C GLY A 415 -39.98 -2.54 -13.13
N THR A 416 -39.32 -1.38 -13.20
CA THR A 416 -39.26 -0.57 -14.42
C THR A 416 -38.02 -0.91 -15.24
N ASP A 417 -38.09 -0.76 -16.58
CA ASP A 417 -36.93 -0.92 -17.49
C ASP A 417 -35.88 0.19 -17.32
N GLU A 418 -36.14 1.17 -16.44
CA GLU A 418 -35.20 2.24 -16.08
C GLU A 418 -34.49 1.87 -14.78
N THR A 419 -33.17 2.03 -14.80
CA THR A 419 -32.25 1.80 -13.69
C THR A 419 -31.64 3.12 -13.23
N PHE A 420 -31.51 3.27 -11.91
CA PHE A 420 -30.85 4.42 -11.32
C PHE A 420 -29.76 3.96 -10.36
N ASP A 421 -28.68 4.70 -10.38
CA ASP A 421 -27.63 4.62 -9.40
C ASP A 421 -27.83 5.72 -8.35
N VAL A 422 -27.91 5.32 -7.08
CA VAL A 422 -28.05 6.26 -5.97
C VAL A 422 -26.91 6.10 -4.98
N PHE A 423 -26.08 7.15 -4.89
CA PHE A 423 -24.86 7.19 -4.10
C PHE A 423 -24.93 8.27 -3.03
N LEU A 424 -24.34 7.99 -1.87
CA LEU A 424 -23.90 9.05 -0.96
C LEU A 424 -22.49 9.49 -1.34
N ARG A 425 -22.34 10.72 -1.85
CA ARG A 425 -21.07 11.43 -2.11
C ARG A 425 -20.62 12.13 -0.85
N ARG A 426 -19.75 11.49 -0.07
CA ARG A 426 -19.26 12.04 1.21
C ARG A 426 -18.34 13.24 1.00
N ASP A 427 -17.49 13.18 -0.02
CA ASP A 427 -16.59 14.24 -0.45
C ASP A 427 -17.32 15.55 -0.74
N GLU A 428 -18.50 15.46 -1.36
CA GLU A 428 -19.30 16.63 -1.72
C GLU A 428 -20.41 16.96 -0.72
N ASN A 429 -20.62 16.15 0.32
CA ASN A 429 -21.78 16.21 1.20
C ASN A 429 -23.11 16.21 0.43
N LYS A 430 -23.28 15.26 -0.49
CA LYS A 430 -24.49 15.13 -1.32
C LYS A 430 -24.92 13.69 -1.49
N ILE A 431 -26.21 13.47 -1.74
CA ILE A 431 -26.72 12.25 -2.35
C ILE A 431 -26.83 12.52 -3.84
N LEU A 432 -26.18 11.68 -4.66
CA LEU A 432 -26.20 11.75 -6.11
C LEU A 432 -27.11 10.63 -6.64
N VAL A 433 -28.04 10.99 -7.51
CA VAL A 433 -28.89 10.08 -8.26
C VAL A 433 -28.53 10.22 -9.72
N LYS A 434 -28.13 9.13 -10.38
CA LYS A 434 -27.83 9.06 -11.81
C LYS A 434 -28.79 8.09 -12.49
N ALA A 435 -29.27 8.45 -13.67
CA ALA A 435 -30.02 7.55 -14.53
C ALA A 435 -29.07 6.96 -15.58
N ASP A 436 -29.10 5.65 -15.78
CA ASP A 436 -28.26 4.96 -16.76
C ASP A 436 -28.54 5.47 -18.18
N ASN A 437 -29.82 5.73 -18.46
CA ASN A 437 -30.27 6.34 -19.70
C ASN A 437 -30.39 7.86 -19.56
N SER A 438 -29.47 8.58 -20.22
CA SER A 438 -29.40 10.05 -20.22
C SER A 438 -30.64 10.77 -20.80
N PHE A 439 -31.56 10.06 -21.46
CA PHE A 439 -32.82 10.63 -21.95
C PHE A 439 -33.97 10.58 -20.94
N VAL A 440 -33.80 9.86 -19.84
CA VAL A 440 -34.84 9.74 -18.81
C VAL A 440 -34.99 11.05 -18.07
N ARG A 441 -36.25 11.49 -17.95
CA ARG A 441 -36.64 12.62 -17.10
C ARG A 441 -37.30 12.12 -15.84
N PHE A 442 -36.78 12.57 -14.71
CA PHE A 442 -37.22 12.12 -13.40
C PHE A 442 -37.18 13.25 -12.38
N SER A 443 -37.82 13.06 -11.25
CA SER A 443 -37.72 13.92 -10.08
C SER A 443 -37.55 13.06 -8.83
N GLY A 444 -37.42 13.68 -7.66
CA GLY A 444 -37.43 12.89 -6.44
C GLY A 444 -37.63 13.68 -5.16
N ILE A 445 -37.68 12.93 -4.08
CA ILE A 445 -37.89 13.43 -2.72
C ILE A 445 -36.94 12.68 -1.80
N LEU A 446 -36.35 13.41 -0.86
CA LEU A 446 -35.60 12.86 0.26
C LEU A 446 -36.46 12.89 1.52
N PHE A 447 -36.57 11.74 2.19
CA PHE A 447 -37.25 11.57 3.47
C PHE A 447 -36.24 11.21 4.57
N ASP A 448 -36.53 11.58 5.81
CA ASP A 448 -35.91 10.94 6.97
C ASP A 448 -36.60 9.61 7.32
N ILE A 449 -36.06 8.86 8.28
CA ILE A 449 -36.62 7.57 8.72
C ILE A 449 -38.03 7.66 9.32
N SER A 450 -38.47 8.85 9.77
CA SER A 450 -39.83 9.06 10.27
C SER A 450 -40.85 9.21 9.13
N GLY A 451 -40.38 9.35 7.89
CA GLY A 451 -41.19 9.66 6.72
C GLY A 451 -41.41 11.16 6.51
N SER A 452 -40.69 12.03 7.24
CA SER A 452 -40.75 13.48 7.04
C SER A 452 -39.94 13.88 5.82
N ILE A 453 -40.45 14.81 5.01
CA ILE A 453 -39.74 15.33 3.85
C ILE A 453 -38.59 16.22 4.32
N VAL A 454 -37.38 15.88 3.90
CA VAL A 454 -36.14 16.63 4.15
C VAL A 454 -35.83 17.57 2.98
N SER A 455 -36.02 17.07 1.75
CA SER A 455 -35.86 17.87 0.53
C SER A 455 -36.82 17.37 -0.54
N ASP A 456 -37.55 18.30 -1.18
CA ASP A 456 -38.52 17.99 -2.22
C ASP A 456 -38.06 18.58 -3.57
N LYS A 457 -37.79 17.70 -4.54
CA LYS A 457 -37.38 18.08 -5.90
C LYS A 457 -38.41 17.71 -6.96
N ARG A 458 -39.66 17.43 -6.57
CA ARG A 458 -40.75 17.10 -7.52
C ARG A 458 -41.11 18.22 -8.50
N SER A 459 -40.84 19.46 -8.14
CA SER A 459 -41.23 20.62 -8.94
C SER A 459 -40.40 20.80 -10.21
N VAL A 460 -39.25 20.13 -10.32
CA VAL A 460 -38.34 20.27 -11.47
C VAL A 460 -37.86 18.89 -11.91
N LEU A 461 -38.21 18.49 -13.14
CA LEU A 461 -37.64 17.30 -13.76
C LEU A 461 -36.16 17.51 -14.05
N GLN A 462 -35.35 16.56 -13.60
CA GLN A 462 -33.94 16.44 -13.90
C GLN A 462 -33.76 15.46 -15.05
N GLN A 463 -32.65 15.61 -15.75
CA GLN A 463 -32.21 14.71 -16.81
C GLN A 463 -30.78 14.29 -16.49
N HIS A 464 -30.44 13.02 -16.73
CA HIS A 464 -29.15 12.40 -16.43
C HIS A 464 -28.78 12.28 -14.94
N GLN A 465 -28.85 13.37 -14.16
CA GLN A 465 -28.53 13.35 -12.73
C GLN A 465 -29.35 14.30 -11.87
N MET A 466 -29.51 13.98 -10.59
CA MET A 466 -30.13 14.81 -9.55
C MET A 466 -29.32 14.69 -8.25
N THR A 467 -29.20 15.77 -7.49
CA THR A 467 -28.51 15.75 -6.18
C THR A 467 -29.43 16.19 -5.03
N PHE A 468 -29.16 15.70 -3.82
CA PHE A 468 -29.68 16.25 -2.56
C PHE A 468 -28.52 16.64 -1.66
N GLU A 469 -28.54 17.84 -1.07
CA GLU A 469 -27.51 18.26 -0.13
C GLU A 469 -27.66 17.50 1.19
N THR A 470 -26.55 17.00 1.74
CA THR A 470 -26.52 16.34 3.06
C THR A 470 -25.89 17.21 4.15
N THR A 471 -25.34 18.37 3.78
CA THR A 471 -24.79 19.33 4.75
C THR A 471 -25.83 19.71 5.80
N GLY A 472 -25.52 19.45 7.08
CA GLY A 472 -26.38 19.76 8.22
C GLY A 472 -27.45 18.71 8.53
N LEU A 473 -27.53 17.63 7.75
CA LEU A 473 -28.37 16.49 8.11
C LEU A 473 -27.79 15.74 9.31
N ARG A 474 -28.67 15.24 10.18
CA ARG A 474 -28.26 14.41 11.32
C ARG A 474 -27.85 13.03 10.83
N LYS A 475 -26.91 12.41 11.54
CA LYS A 475 -26.58 10.99 11.38
C LYS A 475 -27.85 10.15 11.50
N GLY A 476 -28.11 9.27 10.55
CA GLY A 476 -29.35 8.49 10.49
C GLY A 476 -29.67 7.95 9.11
N ILE A 477 -30.81 7.26 9.02
CA ILE A 477 -31.30 6.67 7.78
C ILE A 477 -32.23 7.67 7.08
N TYR A 478 -32.03 7.81 5.77
CA TYR A 478 -32.84 8.61 4.88
C TYR A 478 -33.31 7.74 3.71
N VAL A 479 -34.38 8.17 3.04
CA VAL A 479 -34.96 7.44 1.91
C VAL A 479 -35.09 8.40 0.73
N VAL A 480 -34.44 8.08 -0.38
CA VAL A 480 -34.66 8.73 -1.65
C VAL A 480 -35.79 8.02 -2.37
N LYS A 481 -36.74 8.80 -2.90
CA LYS A 481 -37.80 8.31 -3.76
C LYS A 481 -37.71 8.98 -5.12
N ILE A 482 -37.49 8.20 -6.16
CA ILE A 482 -37.38 8.65 -7.54
C ILE A 482 -38.73 8.49 -8.24
N LEU A 483 -39.12 9.50 -9.01
CA LEU A 483 -40.44 9.61 -9.62
C LEU A 483 -40.30 9.92 -11.12
N SER A 484 -41.13 9.30 -11.94
CA SER A 484 -41.26 9.61 -13.37
C SER A 484 -41.87 10.99 -13.59
N GLU A 485 -41.86 11.45 -14.85
CA GLU A 485 -42.61 12.63 -15.28
C GLU A 485 -44.12 12.56 -14.96
N SER A 486 -44.70 11.35 -14.98
CA SER A 486 -46.10 11.11 -14.59
C SER A 486 -46.31 10.95 -13.08
N GLY A 487 -45.25 11.04 -12.27
CA GLY A 487 -45.30 10.87 -10.81
C GLY A 487 -45.35 9.42 -10.33
N LYS A 488 -45.13 8.44 -11.23
CA LYS A 488 -45.00 7.02 -10.85
C LYS A 488 -43.67 6.82 -10.12
N VAL A 489 -43.65 5.98 -9.09
CA VAL A 489 -42.40 5.59 -8.43
C VAL A 489 -41.56 4.77 -9.40
N LEU A 490 -40.35 5.25 -9.65
CA LEU A 490 -39.34 4.56 -10.44
C LEU A 490 -38.35 3.83 -9.56
N GLU A 491 -38.02 4.36 -8.38
CA GLU A 491 -37.08 3.74 -7.46
C GLU A 491 -37.24 4.26 -6.03
N ILE A 492 -36.90 3.43 -5.05
CA ILE A 492 -36.75 3.84 -3.65
C ILE A 492 -35.40 3.34 -3.13
N SER A 493 -34.58 4.23 -2.57
CA SER A 493 -33.21 3.90 -2.16
C SER A 493 -32.96 4.38 -0.74
N LYS A 494 -32.42 3.50 0.12
CA LYS A 494 -32.12 3.79 1.53
C LYS A 494 -30.69 4.32 1.67
N ILE A 495 -30.56 5.54 2.14
CA ILE A 495 -29.28 6.19 2.43
C ILE A 495 -28.97 6.13 3.92
N ILE A 496 -27.73 5.84 4.29
CA ILE A 496 -27.24 5.99 5.66
C ILE A 496 -26.25 7.15 5.70
N ILE A 497 -26.60 8.22 6.42
CA ILE A 497 -25.72 9.36 6.67
C ILE A 497 -25.05 9.11 8.03
N ASN A 498 -23.72 9.05 8.05
CA ASN A 498 -22.91 8.68 9.22
C ASN A 498 -22.19 9.84 9.88
#